data_AF-A0ABD4KWK5-F1
#
_entry.id   AF-A0ABD4KWK5-F1
#
_cell.length_a   1.000
_cell.length_b   1.000
_cell.length_c   1.000
_cell.angle_alpha   90.00
_cell.angle_beta   90.00
_cell.angle_gamma   90.00
#
_symmetry.space_group_name_H-M   'P 1'
#
loop_
_entity.id
_entity.type
_entity.pdbx_description
1 polymer ?
#
loop_
_entity_poly.entity_id
_entity_poly.type
_entity_poly.pdbx_seq_one_letter_code
_entity_poly.pdbx_strand_id
1 'polypeptide(L)'
;YLENEWRYIPRLSEGRICIPSQNYRSNKDEYNAYTYENYLLKFNLEDIEYLFVEDDSAIQSTLDFLNTSAANGIYSPSQIDVLKTKLFTLSKLSRDF
;
A
#
# COMPACT_ATOMS: atom_id res chain seq x y z
N TYR A 1 -12.60 -21.10 -9.11
CA TYR A 1 -12.52 -20.28 -7.90
C TYR A 1 -11.38 -20.84 -7.08
N LEU A 2 -10.28 -20.09 -6.96
CA LEU A 2 -9.11 -20.47 -6.17
C LEU A 2 -9.41 -20.10 -4.70
N GLU A 3 -9.83 -21.09 -3.91
CA GLU A 3 -10.22 -20.92 -2.48
C GLU A 3 -9.04 -20.69 -1.53
N ASN A 4 -7.83 -20.54 -2.06
CA ASN A 4 -6.58 -20.41 -1.35
C ASN A 4 -6.14 -18.95 -1.10
N GLU A 5 -6.96 -17.96 -1.45
CA GLU A 5 -6.71 -16.56 -1.11
C GLU A 5 -7.25 -16.22 0.29
N TRP A 6 -6.34 -15.99 1.23
CA TRP A 6 -6.70 -15.45 2.54
C TRP A 6 -7.07 -13.98 2.39
N ARG A 7 -8.33 -13.63 2.68
CA ARG A 7 -8.80 -12.24 2.71
C ARG A 7 -8.93 -11.80 4.16
N TYR A 8 -8.08 -10.87 4.59
CA TYR A 8 -8.29 -10.20 5.87
C TYR A 8 -9.54 -9.33 5.77
N ILE A 9 -10.51 -9.58 6.66
CA ILE A 9 -11.71 -8.75 6.78
C ILE A 9 -11.52 -7.87 8.02
N PRO A 10 -11.34 -6.54 7.86
CA PRO A 10 -11.16 -5.65 8.99
C PRO A 10 -12.43 -5.65 9.86
N ARG A 11 -12.23 -5.57 11.18
CA ARG A 11 -13.35 -5.37 12.12
C ARG A 11 -13.83 -3.93 12.02
N LEU A 12 -15.02 -3.74 11.50
CA LEU A 12 -15.65 -2.42 11.45
C LEU A 12 -16.35 -2.13 12.79
N SER A 13 -16.26 -0.90 13.30
CA SER A 13 -17.16 -0.42 14.36
C SER A 13 -18.60 -0.48 13.85
N GLU A 14 -19.58 -0.64 14.76
CA GLU A 14 -20.99 -0.88 14.39
C GLU A 14 -21.45 -0.03 13.19
N GLY A 15 -21.71 -0.70 12.07
CA GLY A 15 -21.80 -0.10 10.74
C GLY A 15 -21.88 -1.17 9.65
N ARG A 16 -22.39 -0.77 8.47
CA ARG A 16 -22.91 -1.62 7.36
C ARG A 16 -21.88 -2.66 6.85
N ILE A 17 -21.79 -3.83 7.49
CA ILE A 17 -20.96 -4.98 7.07
C ILE A 17 -21.31 -5.43 5.63
N CYS A 18 -22.57 -5.24 5.23
CA CYS A 18 -23.02 -5.48 3.88
C CYS A 18 -24.02 -4.40 3.45
N ILE A 19 -24.13 -4.20 2.12
CA ILE A 19 -25.10 -3.30 1.50
C ILE A 19 -25.95 -4.15 0.56
N PRO A 20 -27.29 -4.18 0.71
CA PRO A 20 -28.16 -4.83 -0.25
C PRO A 20 -27.97 -4.27 -1.66
N SER A 21 -27.89 -5.14 -2.66
CA SER A 21 -27.58 -4.75 -4.05
C SER A 21 -28.54 -3.71 -4.62
N GLN A 22 -29.82 -3.76 -4.23
CA GLN A 22 -30.84 -2.79 -4.62
C GLN A 22 -30.52 -1.39 -4.08
N ASN A 23 -30.16 -1.31 -2.79
CA ASN A 23 -29.81 -0.05 -2.13
C ASN A 23 -28.54 0.56 -2.73
N TYR A 24 -27.54 -0.28 -3.04
CA TYR A 24 -26.32 0.17 -3.71
C TYR A 24 -26.62 0.73 -5.10
N ARG A 25 -27.44 0.03 -5.91
CA ARG A 25 -27.77 0.49 -7.27
C ARG A 25 -28.48 1.85 -7.26
N SER A 26 -29.37 2.08 -6.28
CA SER A 26 -30.12 3.33 -6.17
C SER A 26 -29.31 4.49 -5.61
N ASN A 27 -28.30 4.24 -4.75
CA ASN A 27 -27.54 5.29 -4.06
C ASN A 27 -26.02 5.08 -4.18
N LYS A 28 -25.58 4.65 -5.36
CA LYS A 28 -24.20 4.18 -5.62
C LYS A 28 -23.14 5.16 -5.13
N ASP A 29 -23.29 6.43 -5.47
CA ASP A 29 -22.28 7.45 -5.22
C ASP A 29 -22.16 7.76 -3.72
N GLU A 30 -23.28 7.78 -2.99
CA GLU A 30 -23.31 7.93 -1.53
C GLU A 30 -22.55 6.78 -0.85
N TYR A 31 -22.85 5.53 -1.24
CA TYR A 31 -22.18 4.36 -0.67
C TYR A 31 -20.69 4.33 -0.98
N ASN A 32 -20.30 4.66 -2.23
CA ASN A 32 -18.90 4.72 -2.61
C ASN A 32 -18.14 5.80 -1.82
N ALA A 33 -18.72 7.00 -1.68
CA ALA A 33 -18.13 8.10 -0.91
C ALA A 33 -17.95 7.70 0.56
N TYR A 34 -19.01 7.15 1.17
CA TYR A 34 -18.95 6.70 2.56
C TYR A 34 -17.89 5.61 2.78
N THR A 35 -17.80 4.61 1.91
CA THR A 35 -16.77 3.55 2.00
C THR A 35 -15.36 4.11 1.82
N TYR A 36 -15.17 5.04 0.89
CA TYR A 36 -13.88 5.69 0.67
C TYR A 36 -13.42 6.52 1.88
N GLU A 37 -14.34 7.26 2.50
CA GLU A 37 -14.01 8.12 3.63
C GLU A 37 -13.74 7.34 4.92
N ASN A 38 -14.49 6.26 5.16
CA ASN A 38 -14.51 5.57 6.45
C ASN A 38 -13.76 4.25 6.48
N TYR A 39 -13.61 3.58 5.32
CA TYR A 39 -13.11 2.20 5.25
C TYR A 39 -12.03 1.98 4.19
N LEU A 40 -11.47 3.05 3.61
CA LEU A 40 -10.33 2.94 2.71
C LEU A 40 -9.10 2.43 3.48
N LEU A 41 -8.54 1.33 3.01
CA LEU A 41 -7.25 0.84 3.49
C LEU A 41 -6.17 1.85 3.12
N LYS A 42 -5.47 2.37 4.13
CA LYS A 42 -4.34 3.30 3.97
C LYS A 42 -3.07 2.60 4.42
N PHE A 43 -2.00 2.82 3.66
CA PHE A 43 -0.66 2.40 4.01
C PHE A 43 0.18 3.64 4.30
N ASN A 44 0.96 3.57 5.36
CA ASN A 44 2.02 4.51 5.69
C ASN A 44 3.38 3.90 5.31
N LEU A 45 4.42 4.74 5.20
CA LEU A 45 5.77 4.24 4.92
C LEU A 45 6.28 3.26 5.99
N GLU A 46 5.81 3.41 7.22
CA GLU A 46 6.12 2.52 8.35
C GLU A 46 5.58 1.10 8.15
N ASP A 47 4.52 0.94 7.34
CA ASP A 47 3.92 -0.37 7.02
C ASP A 47 4.73 -1.16 5.97
N ILE A 48 5.69 -0.51 5.30
CA ILE A 48 6.51 -1.15 4.26
C ILE A 48 7.71 -1.81 4.92
N GLU A 49 7.79 -3.15 4.87
CA GLU A 49 8.94 -3.89 5.43
C GLU A 49 10.08 -4.07 4.43
N TYR A 50 9.75 -4.24 3.14
CA TYR A 50 10.72 -4.47 2.07
C TYR A 50 10.34 -3.69 0.81
N LEU A 51 11.35 -3.16 0.13
CA LEU A 51 11.24 -2.59 -1.19
C LEU A 51 12.14 -3.39 -2.14
N PHE A 52 11.52 -4.04 -3.14
CA PHE A 52 12.25 -4.86 -4.09
C PHE A 52 12.46 -4.12 -5.40
N VAL A 53 13.68 -4.17 -5.91
CA VAL A 53 14.06 -3.71 -7.26
C VAL A 53 14.62 -4.85 -8.08
N GLU A 54 14.50 -4.76 -9.39
CA GLU A 54 14.85 -5.84 -10.31
C GLU A 54 16.33 -6.24 -10.19
N ASP A 55 17.23 -5.25 -10.30
CA ASP A 55 18.67 -5.43 -10.20
C ASP A 55 19.37 -4.18 -9.64
N ASP A 56 20.69 -4.23 -9.56
CA ASP A 56 21.50 -3.15 -9.00
C ASP A 56 21.43 -1.86 -9.85
N SER A 57 21.07 -1.95 -11.14
CA SER A 57 20.91 -0.77 -12.01
C SER A 57 19.66 0.04 -11.65
N ALA A 58 18.61 -0.62 -11.16
CA ALA A 58 17.37 0.01 -10.71
C ALA A 58 17.47 0.65 -9.31
N ILE A 59 18.56 0.41 -8.57
CA ILE A 59 18.77 1.01 -7.24
C ILE A 59 18.83 2.53 -7.36
N GLN A 60 19.64 3.06 -8.27
CA GLN A 60 19.88 4.50 -8.33
C GLN A 60 18.61 5.28 -8.70
N SER A 61 17.87 4.82 -9.70
CA SER A 61 16.60 5.45 -10.10
C SER A 61 15.56 5.43 -8.98
N THR A 62 15.56 4.35 -8.17
CA THR A 62 14.69 4.24 -7.00
C THR A 62 15.11 5.22 -5.90
N LEU A 63 16.42 5.33 -5.61
CA LEU A 63 16.93 6.30 -4.63
C LEU A 63 16.61 7.74 -5.04
N ASP A 64 16.75 8.06 -6.34
CA ASP A 64 16.45 9.38 -6.88
C ASP A 64 14.96 9.73 -6.75
N PHE A 65 14.07 8.75 -6.98
CA PHE A 65 12.63 8.89 -6.75
C PHE A 65 12.31 9.17 -5.26
N LEU A 66 12.93 8.44 -4.35
CA LEU A 66 12.73 8.62 -2.90
C LEU A 66 13.22 10.00 -2.43
N ASN A 67 14.39 10.43 -2.89
CA ASN A 67 14.94 11.74 -2.57
C ASN A 67 14.08 12.88 -3.13
N THR A 68 13.55 12.71 -4.35
CA THR A 68 12.63 13.67 -4.97
C THR A 68 11.32 13.77 -4.17
N SER A 69 10.83 12.64 -3.64
CA SER A 69 9.63 12.61 -2.79
C SER A 69 9.83 13.38 -1.47
N ALA A 70 11.02 13.31 -0.87
CA ALA A 70 11.38 14.15 0.27
C ALA A 70 11.49 15.63 -0.11
N ALA A 71 12.14 15.94 -1.23
CA ALA A 71 12.32 17.32 -1.70
C ALA A 71 10.98 18.02 -1.98
N ASN A 72 10.00 17.28 -2.47
CA ASN A 72 8.64 17.77 -2.71
C ASN A 72 7.80 17.89 -1.43
N GLY A 73 8.36 17.57 -0.26
CA GLY A 73 7.68 17.67 1.04
C GLY A 73 6.58 16.62 1.25
N ILE A 74 6.55 15.57 0.43
CA ILE A 74 5.56 14.49 0.56
C ILE A 74 5.85 13.66 1.82
N TYR A 75 7.13 13.43 2.12
CA TYR A 75 7.60 12.67 3.28
C TYR A 75 8.80 13.36 3.94
N SER A 76 9.03 13.10 5.22
CA SER A 76 10.21 13.64 5.89
C SER A 76 11.49 12.98 5.38
N PRO A 77 12.65 13.67 5.45
CA PRO A 77 13.94 13.06 5.12
C PRO A 77 14.22 11.80 5.94
N SER A 78 13.86 11.80 7.23
CA SER A 78 14.05 10.64 8.12
C SER A 78 13.21 9.42 7.71
N GLN A 79 11.98 9.62 7.26
CA GLN A 79 11.12 8.53 6.77
C GLN A 79 11.70 7.90 5.49
N ILE A 80 12.21 8.74 4.59
CA ILE A 80 12.85 8.29 3.37
C ILE A 80 14.14 7.51 3.67
N ASP A 81 14.95 7.97 4.63
CA ASP A 81 16.17 7.25 5.00
C ASP A 81 15.88 5.86 5.58
N VAL A 82 14.82 5.72 6.40
CA VAL A 82 14.34 4.40 6.85
C VAL A 82 13.92 3.53 5.66
N LEU A 83 13.24 4.08 4.67
CA LEU A 83 12.80 3.30 3.51
C LEU A 83 13.97 2.83 2.64
N LYS A 84 15.05 3.62 2.53
CA LYS A 84 16.27 3.24 1.79
C LYS A 84 16.97 2.03 2.41
N THR A 85 16.90 1.84 3.73
CA THR A 85 17.51 0.66 4.37
C THR A 85 16.75 -0.63 4.07
N LYS A 86 15.52 -0.52 3.59
CA LYS A 86 14.63 -1.63 3.23
C LYS A 86 14.71 -2.00 1.75
N LEU A 87 15.70 -1.48 1.01
CA LEU A 87 15.87 -1.72 -0.42
C LEU A 87 16.66 -3.01 -0.70
N PHE A 88 16.08 -3.92 -1.46
CA PHE A 88 16.67 -5.21 -1.83
C PHE A 88 16.55 -5.45 -3.34
N THR A 89 17.53 -6.12 -3.92
CA THR A 89 17.44 -6.57 -5.31
C THR A 89 16.87 -7.98 -5.37
N LEU A 90 16.04 -8.26 -6.38
CA LEU A 90 15.50 -9.61 -6.60
C LEU A 90 16.63 -10.63 -6.84
N SER A 91 17.74 -10.19 -7.45
CA SER A 91 18.94 -11.00 -7.68
C SER A 91 19.69 -11.41 -6.41
N LYS A 92 19.50 -10.71 -5.28
CA LYS A 92 20.00 -11.11 -3.95
C LYS A 92 19.08 -12.16 -3.32
N LEU A 93 17.77 -11.94 -3.37
CA LEU A 93 16.79 -12.93 -2.90
C LEU A 93 16.97 -14.29 -3.56
N SER A 94 17.20 -14.32 -4.88
CA SER A 94 17.36 -15.58 -5.62
C SER A 94 18.63 -16.36 -5.28
N ARG A 95 19.59 -15.78 -4.54
CA ARG A 95 20.81 -16.47 -4.09
C ARG A 95 20.70 -16.97 -2.65
N ASP A 96 19.79 -16.38 -1.87
CA ASP A 96 19.58 -16.71 -0.45
C ASP A 96 18.54 -17.85 -0.26
N PHE A 97 17.83 -18.24 -1.34
CA PHE A 97 16.93 -19.39 -1.40
C PHE A 97 17.43 -20.44 -2.40
#